data_AF-A0A392VZ25-F1
#
_entry.id   AF-A0A392VZ25-F1
#
_cell.length_a   1.000
_cell.length_b   1.000
_cell.length_c   1.000
_cell.angle_alpha   90.00
_cell.angle_beta   90.00
_cell.angle_gamma   90.00
#
_symmetry.space_group_name_H-M   'P 1'
#
loop_
_entity.id
_entity.type
_entity.pdbx_description
1 polymer ?
#
loop_
_entity_poly.entity_id
_entity_poly.type
_entity_poly.pdbx_seq_one_letter_code
_entity_poly.pdbx_strand_id
1 'polypeptide(L)' 'MTFQPQPARVVDRDVRNLKNRAIPVVKVIWEGSPDGEATWEL' A
#
# COMPACT_ATOMS: atom_id res chain seq x y z
N MET A 1 -6.33 -19.79 -12.23
CA MET A 1 -5.12 -18.99 -11.90
C MET A 1 -5.60 -17.76 -11.15
N THR A 2 -5.21 -17.60 -9.89
CA THR A 2 -5.49 -16.37 -9.13
C THR A 2 -4.37 -15.38 -9.45
N PHE A 3 -4.70 -14.28 -10.12
CA PHE A 3 -3.75 -13.20 -10.35
C PHE A 3 -3.37 -12.61 -8.99
N GLN A 4 -2.09 -12.70 -8.62
CA GLN A 4 -1.54 -12.02 -7.45
C GLN A 4 -0.79 -10.80 -8.00
N PRO A 5 -1.38 -9.58 -7.90
CA PRO A 5 -0.71 -8.40 -8.39
C PRO A 5 0.61 -8.22 -7.65
N GLN A 6 1.68 -7.92 -8.39
CA GLN A 6 2.96 -7.57 -7.78
C GLN A 6 2.97 -6.08 -7.44
N PRO A 7 3.55 -5.68 -6.31
CA PRO A 7 3.65 -4.27 -5.94
C PRO A 7 4.60 -3.58 -6.92
N ALA A 8 4.07 -2.69 -7.75
CA ALA A 8 4.85 -2.01 -8.77
C ALA A 8 5.73 -0.91 -8.14
N ARG A 9 5.16 -0.09 -7.26
CA ARG A 9 5.90 0.99 -6.58
C ARG A 9 5.23 1.47 -5.30
N VAL A 10 6.02 1.80 -4.29
CA VAL A 10 5.58 2.60 -3.13
C VAL A 10 5.50 4.06 -3.55
N VAL A 11 4.34 4.68 -3.41
CA VAL A 11 4.09 6.08 -3.80
C VAL A 11 4.10 7.01 -2.59
N ASP A 12 3.74 6.50 -1.41
CA ASP A 12 3.69 7.31 -0.21
C ASP A 12 4.02 6.48 1.03
N ARG A 13 4.46 7.15 2.09
CA ARG A 13 4.78 6.55 3.39
C ARG A 13 4.22 7.45 4.48
N ASP A 14 3.34 6.89 5.30
CA ASP A 14 2.75 7.60 6.43
C ASP A 14 2.96 6.79 7.73
N VAL A 15 2.69 7.39 8.88
CA VAL A 15 2.80 6.71 10.18
C VAL A 15 1.48 6.84 10.89
N ARG A 16 0.75 5.73 10.97
CA ARG A 16 -0.55 5.68 11.63
C ARG A 16 -0.35 5.50 13.13
N ASN A 17 -0.66 6.54 13.87
CA ASN A 17 -0.65 6.53 15.33
C ASN A 17 -1.94 5.88 15.85
N LEU A 18 -1.80 4.72 16.47
CA LEU A 18 -2.85 4.03 17.23
C LEU A 18 -2.67 4.31 18.73
N LYS A 19 -3.69 3.98 19.53
CA LYS A 19 -3.71 4.25 20.98
C LYS A 19 -2.44 3.81 21.74
N ASN A 20 -1.83 2.70 21.33
CA ASN A 20 -0.67 2.13 22.03
C ASN A 20 0.57 1.94 21.13
N ARG A 21 0.51 2.31 19.84
CA ARG A 21 1.64 2.13 18.91
C ARG A 21 1.54 3.02 17.68
N ALA A 22 2.69 3.41 17.14
CA ALA A 22 2.80 3.98 15.81
C ALA A 22 3.20 2.87 14.83
N ILE A 23 2.52 2.77 13.68
CA ILE A 23 2.86 1.80 12.64
C ILE A 23 3.15 2.55 11.35
N PRO A 24 4.29 2.31 10.68
CA PRO A 24 4.49 2.81 9.33
C PRO A 24 3.46 2.14 8.40
N VAL A 25 2.83 2.94 7.55
CA VAL A 25 1.96 2.45 6.48
C VAL A 25 2.51 2.96 5.16
N VAL A 26 2.47 2.14 4.13
CA VAL A 26 2.95 2.51 2.81
C VAL A 26 1.84 2.40 1.78
N LYS A 27 1.73 3.42 0.93
CA LYS A 27 0.80 3.43 -0.19
C LYS A 27 1.48 2.76 -1.38
N VAL A 28 0.94 1.63 -1.82
CA VAL A 28 1.50 0.82 -2.91
C VAL A 28 0.61 0.92 -4.14
N ILE A 29 1.21 1.23 -5.29
CA ILE A 29 0.58 1.04 -6.61
C ILE A 29 0.90 -0.37 -7.09
N TRP A 30 -0.12 -1.04 -7.60
CA TRP A 30 -0.04 -2.41 -8.09
C TRP A 30 0.09 -2.46 -9.61
N GLU A 31 0.86 -3.42 -10.12
CA GLU A 31 1.01 -3.61 -11.56
C GLU A 31 -0.32 -4.05 -12.20
N GLY A 32 -0.72 -3.41 -13.29
CA GLY A 32 -1.98 -3.70 -13.98
C GLY A 32 -3.23 -3.11 -13.31
N SER A 33 -3.06 -2.30 -12.27
CA SER A 33 -4.15 -1.58 -11.62
C SER A 33 -4.56 -0.35 -12.46
N PRO A 34 -5.87 -0.11 -12.69
CA PRO A 34 -6.34 1.07 -13.39
C PRO A 34 -5.90 2.34 -12.65
N ASP A 35 -5.60 3.41 -13.40
CA ASP A 35 -4.99 4.66 -12.91
C ASP A 35 -5.56 5.16 -11.58
N GLY A 36 -4.84 4.89 -10.48
CA GLY A 36 -5.12 5.48 -9.16
C GLY A 36 -5.46 4.51 -8.03
N GLU A 37 -5.59 3.22 -8.27
CA GLU A 37 -5.79 2.24 -7.18
C GLU A 37 -4.49 1.99 -6.42
N ALA A 38 -4.47 2.44 -5.16
CA ALA A 38 -3.36 2.21 -4.25
C ALA A 38 -3.89 1.78 -2.88
N THR A 39 -3.35 0.68 -2.35
CA THR A 39 -3.69 0.19 -1.01
C THR A 39 -2.65 0.63 0.01
N TRP A 40 -3.09 0.79 1.26
CA TRP A 40 -2.22 1.02 2.39
C TRP A 40 -1.85 -0.31 3.02
N GLU A 41 -0.58 -0.68 2.90
CA GLU A 41 -0.03 -1.90 3.53
C GLU A 41 0.68 -1.52 4.85
N LEU A 42 0.59 -2.41 5.85
CA LEU A 42 1.11 -2.28 7.23
C LEU A 42 2.46 -2.96 7.42
#